data_AF-A0A7W5A346-F1
#
_entry.id   AF-A0A7W5A346-F1
#
_cell.length_a   1.000
_cell.length_b   1.000
_cell.length_c   1.000
_cell.angle_alpha   90.00
_cell.angle_beta   90.00
_cell.angle_gamma   90.00
#
_symmetry.space_group_name_H-M   'P 1'
#
loop_
_entity.id
_entity.type
_entity.pdbx_description
1 polymer ?
#
loop_
_entity_poly.entity_id
_entity_poly.type
_entity_poly.pdbx_seq_one_letter_code
_entity_poly.pdbx_strand_id
1 'polypeptide(L)'
;MNEQPRRPRHLMDPDNPIRPVNDKSLTHVQQWVASVLVVFTVAHLAVGMALGAVAIDPVYQSSRIGLCIIAAAFGVLGLAGGFLIHRRSPFTPWLILGIVPAVVGLWFVLR
;
A
#
# COMPACT_ATOMS: atom_id res chain seq x y z
N MET A 1 57.78 -18.54 -16.52
CA MET A 1 57.19 -17.20 -16.50
C MET A 1 55.73 -17.41 -16.87
N ASN A 2 54.81 -17.42 -15.89
CA ASN A 2 53.41 -17.75 -16.13
C ASN A 2 52.65 -16.47 -16.47
N GLU A 3 52.66 -16.10 -17.75
CA GLU A 3 51.81 -15.02 -18.25
C GLU A 3 50.37 -15.53 -18.40
N GLN A 4 49.51 -15.19 -17.45
CA GLN A 4 48.07 -15.36 -17.62
C GLN A 4 47.59 -14.36 -18.69
N PRO A 5 46.93 -14.82 -19.76
CA PRO A 5 46.42 -13.93 -20.80
C PRO A 5 45.41 -12.94 -20.21
N ARG A 6 45.55 -11.66 -20.56
CA ARG A 6 44.64 -10.59 -20.10
C ARG A 6 43.20 -10.92 -20.54
N ARG A 7 42.35 -11.27 -19.57
CA ARG A 7 40.95 -11.64 -19.82
C ARG A 7 40.17 -10.44 -20.42
N PRO A 8 39.51 -10.61 -21.58
CA PRO A 8 38.72 -9.56 -22.20
C PRO A 8 37.51 -9.23 -21.33
N ARG A 9 37.44 -7.99 -20.82
CA ARG A 9 36.42 -7.48 -19.89
C ARG A 9 34.98 -7.39 -20.44
N HIS A 10 34.73 -7.84 -21.67
CA HIS A 10 33.46 -7.61 -22.38
C HIS A 10 32.63 -8.87 -22.63
N LEU A 11 33.17 -10.07 -22.36
CA LEU A 11 32.41 -11.30 -22.45
C LEU A 11 31.90 -11.68 -21.06
N MET A 12 30.62 -12.05 -20.97
CA MET A 12 30.05 -12.67 -19.79
C MET A 12 30.87 -13.93 -19.49
N ASP A 13 31.63 -13.94 -18.38
CA ASP A 13 32.51 -15.05 -17.97
C ASP A 13 31.69 -16.03 -17.10
N PRO A 14 31.35 -17.23 -17.60
CA PRO A 14 30.59 -18.21 -16.82
C PRO A 14 31.36 -18.71 -15.59
N ASP A 15 32.70 -18.72 -15.65
CA ASP A 15 33.59 -19.15 -14.56
C ASP A 15 33.85 -18.03 -13.54
N ASN A 16 33.40 -16.80 -13.82
CA ASN A 16 33.43 -15.67 -12.89
C ASN A 16 32.10 -14.91 -12.91
N PRO A 17 31.05 -15.45 -12.26
CA PRO A 17 29.73 -14.82 -12.23
C PRO A 17 29.80 -13.42 -11.61
N ILE A 18 29.28 -12.44 -12.34
CA ILE A 18 29.12 -11.07 -11.83
C ILE A 18 28.11 -11.16 -10.69
N ARG A 19 28.51 -10.77 -9.47
CA ARG A 19 27.57 -10.70 -8.35
C ARG A 19 26.43 -9.75 -8.73
N PRO A 20 25.15 -10.16 -8.61
CA PRO A 20 24.06 -9.21 -8.76
C PRO A 20 24.31 -8.07 -7.77
N VAL A 21 24.27 -6.83 -8.27
CA VAL A 21 24.31 -5.65 -7.42
C VAL A 21 23.15 -5.79 -6.44
N ASN A 22 23.47 -6.06 -5.17
CA ASN A 22 22.50 -6.14 -4.11
C ASN A 22 22.09 -4.71 -3.76
N ASP A 23 21.29 -4.11 -4.65
CA ASP A 23 20.84 -2.73 -4.54
C ASP A 23 19.71 -2.66 -3.52
N LYS A 24 20.10 -2.68 -2.24
CA LYS A 24 19.20 -2.41 -1.11
C LYS A 24 18.36 -1.15 -1.32
N SER A 25 18.90 -0.16 -2.05
CA SER A 25 18.21 1.05 -2.46
C SER A 25 17.02 0.77 -3.38
N LEU A 26 17.15 -0.11 -4.38
CA LEU A 26 16.05 -0.48 -5.29
C LEU A 26 14.94 -1.22 -4.55
N THR A 27 15.29 -2.15 -3.65
CA THR A 27 14.29 -2.84 -2.82
C THR A 27 13.53 -1.86 -1.91
N HIS A 28 14.23 -0.87 -1.34
CA HIS A 28 13.61 0.15 -0.50
C HIS A 28 12.66 1.06 -1.29
N VAL A 29 13.07 1.50 -2.48
CA VAL A 29 12.21 2.31 -3.37
C VAL A 29 11.00 1.50 -3.81
N GLN A 30 11.16 0.24 -4.20
CA GLN A 30 10.05 -0.64 -4.58
C GLN A 30 9.04 -0.81 -3.44
N GLN A 31 9.50 -1.01 -2.20
CA GLN A 31 8.63 -1.08 -1.02
C GLN A 31 7.86 0.23 -0.80
N TRP A 32 8.51 1.38 -0.97
CA TRP A 32 7.86 2.69 -0.88
C TRP A 32 6.79 2.88 -1.96
N VAL A 33 7.13 2.58 -3.22
CA VAL A 33 6.21 2.70 -4.35
C VAL A 33 5.00 1.76 -4.15
N ALA A 34 5.24 0.49 -3.83
CA ALA A 34 4.18 -0.47 -3.59
C ALA A 34 3.29 -0.06 -2.40
N SER A 35 3.89 0.45 -1.32
CA SER A 35 3.14 0.92 -0.16
C SER A 35 2.27 2.13 -0.49
N VAL A 36 2.82 3.14 -1.18
CA VAL A 36 2.04 4.32 -1.59
C VAL A 36 0.91 3.92 -2.52
N LEU A 37 1.19 3.05 -3.49
CA LEU A 37 0.18 2.56 -4.44
C LEU A 37 -0.97 1.85 -3.71
N VAL A 38 -0.65 0.91 -2.82
CA VAL A 38 -1.67 0.16 -2.06
C VAL A 38 -2.46 1.09 -1.15
N VAL A 39 -1.78 1.91 -0.35
CA VAL A 39 -2.44 2.82 0.60
C VAL A 39 -3.33 3.82 -0.13
N PHE A 40 -2.84 4.44 -1.19
CA PHE A 40 -3.60 5.43 -1.94
C PHE A 40 -4.80 4.81 -2.63
N THR A 41 -4.64 3.64 -3.27
CA THR A 41 -5.73 2.94 -3.97
C THR A 41 -6.85 2.58 -3.02
N VAL A 42 -6.51 1.98 -1.87
CA VAL A 42 -7.51 1.56 -0.89
C VAL A 42 -8.13 2.75 -0.18
N ALA A 43 -7.35 3.81 0.09
CA ALA A 43 -7.89 5.06 0.62
C ALA A 43 -8.88 5.72 -0.35
N HIS A 44 -8.56 5.75 -1.66
CA HIS A 44 -9.47 6.26 -2.69
C HIS A 44 -10.77 5.46 -2.73
N LEU A 45 -10.68 4.13 -2.65
CA LEU A 45 -11.86 3.26 -2.60
C LEU A 45 -12.71 3.54 -1.36
N ALA A 46 -12.09 3.66 -0.18
CA ALA A 46 -12.78 3.99 1.07
C ALA A 46 -13.49 5.36 0.99
N VAL A 47 -12.82 6.38 0.44
CA VAL A 47 -13.41 7.71 0.21
C VAL A 47 -14.58 7.64 -0.76
N GLY A 48 -14.45 6.91 -1.87
CA GLY A 48 -15.53 6.70 -2.84
C GLY A 48 -16.75 6.05 -2.22
N MET A 49 -16.56 5.04 -1.36
CA MET A 49 -17.66 4.40 -0.62
C MET A 49 -18.31 5.34 0.39
N ALA A 50 -17.53 6.13 1.13
CA ALA A 50 -18.05 7.11 2.08
C ALA A 50 -18.91 8.18 1.38
N LEU A 51 -18.45 8.70 0.23
CA LEU A 51 -19.23 9.64 -0.59
C LEU A 51 -20.48 8.98 -1.18
N GLY A 52 -20.38 7.72 -1.61
CA GLY A 52 -21.53 6.94 -2.06
C GLY A 52 -22.60 6.81 -0.96
N ALA A 53 -22.20 6.61 0.30
CA ALA A 53 -23.13 6.53 1.43
C ALA A 53 -23.90 7.85 1.64
N VAL A 54 -23.25 8.99 1.42
CA VAL A 54 -23.90 10.30 1.51
C VAL A 54 -24.89 10.49 0.36
N ALA A 55 -24.58 10.00 -0.85
CA ALA A 55 -25.42 10.12 -2.03
C ALA A 55 -26.67 9.22 -2.02
N ILE A 56 -26.71 8.18 -1.18
CA ILE A 56 -27.90 7.32 -1.00
C ILE A 56 -29.02 8.12 -0.31
N ASP A 57 -30.26 7.92 -0.80
CA ASP A 57 -31.47 8.54 -0.27
C ASP A 57 -31.62 8.27 1.25
N PRO A 58 -31.93 9.30 2.07
CA PRO A 58 -32.03 9.16 3.53
C PRO A 58 -33.06 8.11 4.00
N VAL A 59 -34.02 7.72 3.16
CA VAL A 59 -34.96 6.62 3.46
C VAL A 59 -34.23 5.29 3.72
N TYR A 60 -33.04 5.08 3.13
CA TYR A 60 -32.26 3.85 3.28
C TYR A 60 -31.12 3.98 4.30
N GLN A 61 -31.46 4.39 5.53
CA GLN A 61 -30.48 4.68 6.58
C GLN A 61 -29.57 3.47 6.90
N SER A 62 -30.11 2.25 6.89
CA SER A 62 -29.36 1.00 7.11
C SER A 62 -28.24 0.80 6.07
N SER A 63 -28.52 1.13 4.79
CA SER A 63 -27.56 1.01 3.70
C SER A 63 -26.44 2.04 3.81
N ARG A 64 -26.75 3.28 4.23
CA ARG A 64 -25.75 4.34 4.45
C ARG A 64 -24.76 3.94 5.54
N ILE A 65 -25.28 3.45 6.67
CA ILE A 65 -24.46 2.98 7.79
C ILE A 65 -23.62 1.77 7.39
N GLY A 66 -24.23 0.78 6.71
CA GLY A 66 -23.52 -0.40 6.23
C GLY A 66 -22.36 -0.04 5.30
N LEU A 67 -22.57 0.91 4.39
CA LEU A 67 -21.53 1.35 3.45
C LEU A 67 -20.40 2.13 4.15
N CYS A 68 -20.71 2.93 5.19
CA CYS A 68 -19.68 3.56 6.03
C CYS A 68 -18.84 2.52 6.79
N ILE A 69 -19.44 1.43 7.28
CA ILE A 69 -18.72 0.34 7.96
C ILE A 69 -17.79 -0.37 6.98
N ILE A 70 -18.27 -0.68 5.78
CA ILE A 70 -17.45 -1.31 4.73
C ILE A 70 -16.30 -0.38 4.33
N ALA A 71 -16.56 0.92 4.18
CA ALA A 71 -15.53 1.93 3.92
C ALA A 71 -14.44 1.93 5.00
N ALA A 72 -14.82 1.85 6.29
CA ALA A 72 -13.87 1.75 7.40
C ALA A 72 -13.02 0.49 7.31
N ALA A 73 -13.65 -0.67 7.05
CA ALA A 73 -12.94 -1.95 6.95
C ALA A 73 -11.90 -1.93 5.83
N PHE A 74 -12.24 -1.41 4.65
CA PHE A 74 -11.29 -1.25 3.55
C PHE A 74 -10.16 -0.28 3.92
N GLY A 75 -10.46 0.88 4.51
CA GLY A 75 -9.43 1.84 4.92
C GLY A 75 -8.41 1.23 5.90
N VAL A 76 -8.88 0.43 6.86
CA VAL A 76 -8.04 -0.33 7.80
C VAL A 76 -7.17 -1.37 7.08
N LEU A 77 -7.75 -2.15 6.16
CA LEU A 77 -7.03 -3.16 5.37
C LEU A 77 -5.96 -2.53 4.48
N GLY A 78 -6.21 -1.35 3.90
CA GLY A 78 -5.25 -0.63 3.08
C GLY A 78 -4.00 -0.20 3.86
N LEU A 79 -4.20 0.33 5.07
CA LEU A 79 -3.10 0.69 5.96
C LEU A 79 -2.34 -0.54 6.44
N ALA A 80 -3.05 -1.60 6.83
CA ALA A 80 -2.44 -2.87 7.22
C ALA A 80 -1.58 -3.47 6.09
N GLY A 81 -2.05 -3.38 4.84
CA GLY A 81 -1.30 -3.79 3.65
C GLY A 81 0.00 -3.00 3.46
N GLY A 82 -0.03 -1.67 3.64
CA GLY A 82 1.16 -0.83 3.60
C GLY A 82 2.21 -1.19 4.68
N PHE A 83 1.75 -1.51 5.89
CA PHE A 83 2.63 -1.99 6.98
C PHE A 83 3.22 -3.36 6.70
N LEU A 84 2.44 -4.27 6.10
CA LEU A 84 2.89 -5.60 5.72
C LEU A 84 4.03 -5.56 4.69
N ILE A 85 3.94 -4.63 3.71
CA ILE A 85 4.99 -4.41 2.69
C ILE A 85 6.32 -4.00 3.34
N HIS A 86 6.25 -3.19 4.40
CA HIS A 86 7.43 -2.74 5.15
C HIS A 86 7.92 -3.76 6.20
N ARG A 87 7.29 -4.95 6.30
CA ARG A 87 7.52 -5.95 7.36
C ARG A 87 7.48 -5.34 8.77
N ARG A 88 6.74 -4.25 8.95
CA ARG A 88 6.54 -3.65 10.28
C ARG A 88 5.26 -4.20 10.90
N SER A 89 5.23 -4.22 12.23
CA SER A 89 4.05 -4.68 12.96
C SER A 89 2.82 -3.91 12.46
N PRO A 90 1.77 -4.60 11.98
CA PRO A 90 0.56 -3.94 11.50
C PRO A 90 -0.17 -3.22 12.65
N PHE A 91 0.10 -3.56 13.91
CA PHE A 91 -0.55 -3.02 15.11
C PHE A 91 -0.01 -1.66 15.58
N THR A 92 0.25 -0.73 14.66
CA THR A 92 0.68 0.63 15.03
C THR A 92 -0.56 1.55 15.18
N PRO A 93 -0.56 2.53 16.11
CA PRO A 93 -1.68 3.48 16.29
C PRO A 93 -2.08 4.23 15.01
N TRP A 94 -1.20 4.26 14.02
CA TRP A 94 -1.48 4.78 12.68
C TRP A 94 -2.65 4.10 11.97
N LEU A 95 -3.04 2.87 12.33
CA LEU A 95 -4.25 2.21 11.80
C LEU A 95 -5.52 3.07 11.95
N ILE A 96 -5.57 3.93 12.97
CA ILE A 96 -6.67 4.87 13.19
C ILE A 96 -6.83 5.84 12.01
N LEU A 97 -5.75 6.17 11.29
CA LEU A 97 -5.81 7.03 10.11
C LEU A 97 -6.65 6.41 8.97
N GLY A 98 -6.68 5.08 8.87
CA GLY A 98 -7.50 4.35 7.89
C GLY A 98 -9.00 4.49 8.16
N ILE A 99 -9.39 4.87 9.38
CA ILE A 99 -10.78 5.03 9.82
C ILE A 99 -11.31 6.45 9.57
N VAL A 100 -10.41 7.43 9.37
CA VAL A 100 -10.75 8.85 9.14
C VAL A 100 -11.81 9.06 8.05
N PRO A 101 -11.68 8.51 6.82
CA PRO A 101 -12.69 8.72 5.78
C PRO A 101 -14.06 8.16 6.15
N ALA A 102 -14.12 7.05 6.90
CA ALA A 102 -15.38 6.49 7.36
C ALA A 102 -16.04 7.32 8.47
N VAL A 103 -15.24 7.89 9.40
CA VAL A 103 -15.75 8.81 10.43
C VAL A 103 -16.29 10.09 9.81
N VAL A 104 -15.58 10.63 8.80
CA VAL A 104 -16.05 11.81 8.06
C VAL A 104 -17.36 11.49 7.32
N GLY A 105 -17.44 10.36 6.61
CA GLY A 105 -18.66 9.93 5.93
C GLY A 105 -19.84 9.75 6.90
N LEU A 106 -19.59 9.12 8.06
CA LEU A 106 -20.60 8.90 9.08
C LEU A 106 -21.09 10.23 9.69
N TRP A 107 -20.20 11.20 9.91
CA TRP A 107 -20.56 12.54 10.38
C TRP A 107 -21.48 13.28 9.39
N PHE A 108 -21.23 13.15 8.08
CA PHE A 108 -22.10 13.71 7.04
C PHE A 108 -23.45 13.00 6.93
N VAL A 109 -23.52 11.69 7.20
CA VAL A 109 -24.77 10.92 7.18
C VAL A 109 -25.66 11.22 8.41
N LEU A 110 -25.05 11.48 9.57
CA LEU A 110 -25.72 11.76 10.84
C LEU A 110 -26.18 13.23 11.00
N ARG A 111 -25.73 14.11 10.12
CA ARG A 111 -26.14 15.53 10.07
C ARG A 111 -27.32 15.71 9.14
#